data_AF-A0A1V9U189-F1
#
_entry.id   AF-A0A1V9U189-F1
#
_cell.length_a   1.000
_cell.length_b   1.000
_cell.length_c   1.000
_cell.angle_alpha   90.00
_cell.angle_beta   90.00
_cell.angle_gamma   90.00
#
_symmetry.space_group_name_H-M   'P 1'
#
loop_
_entity.id
_entity.type
_entity.pdbx_description
1 polymer ?
#
loop_
_entity_poly.entity_id
_entity_poly.type
_entity_poly.pdbx_seq_one_letter_code
_entity_poly.pdbx_strand_id
1 'polypeptide(L)'
;DATVKIYGVGADGKADTSKVVATKTGLKINVAGLTSNVKNTIEVPAKYLANAKAKGPFTAGVNQVIPFEAFGGDGMLTRLL
;
A
#
# COMPACT_ATOMS: atom_id res chain seq x y z
N ASP A 1 -14.11 -2.75 -14.74
CA ASP A 1 -15.35 -3.53 -14.81
C ASP A 1 -15.29 -4.68 -13.85
N ALA A 2 -16.38 -4.97 -13.15
CA ALA A 2 -16.48 -6.04 -12.18
C ALA A 2 -17.27 -7.23 -12.73
N THR A 3 -17.06 -8.39 -12.10
CA THR A 3 -17.77 -9.63 -12.41
C THR A 3 -18.37 -10.19 -11.13
N VAL A 4 -19.64 -10.56 -11.18
CA VAL A 4 -20.31 -11.30 -10.11
C VAL A 4 -20.58 -12.72 -10.61
N LYS A 5 -20.21 -13.72 -9.81
CA LYS A 5 -20.53 -15.13 -10.03
C LYS A 5 -21.43 -15.59 -8.89
N ILE A 6 -22.53 -16.26 -9.25
CA ILE A 6 -23.42 -16.93 -8.30
C ILE A 6 -23.07 -18.40 -8.34
N TYR A 7 -22.74 -18.95 -7.17
CA TYR A 7 -22.39 -20.36 -7.02
C TYR A 7 -23.54 -21.13 -6.38
N GLY A 8 -23.73 -22.37 -6.81
CA GLY A 8 -24.65 -23.29 -6.16
C GLY A 8 -24.17 -23.68 -4.76
N VAL A 9 -25.07 -24.23 -3.94
CA VAL A 9 -24.70 -24.75 -2.62
C VAL A 9 -24.09 -26.15 -2.75
N GLY A 10 -22.98 -26.37 -2.06
CA GLY A 10 -22.33 -27.66 -1.89
C GLY A 10 -23.02 -28.51 -0.83
N ALA A 11 -22.60 -29.77 -0.72
CA ALA A 11 -23.14 -30.69 0.28
C ALA A 11 -22.86 -30.25 1.74
N ASP A 12 -21.87 -29.38 1.95
CA ASP A 12 -21.51 -28.79 3.23
C ASP A 12 -22.32 -27.51 3.56
N GLY A 13 -23.30 -27.16 2.73
CA GLY A 13 -24.11 -25.96 2.88
C GLY A 13 -23.40 -24.66 2.52
N LYS A 14 -22.19 -24.71 1.95
CA LYS A 14 -21.43 -23.52 1.52
C LYS A 14 -21.46 -23.37 0.01
N ALA A 15 -20.93 -22.25 -0.50
CA ALA A 15 -20.82 -22.04 -1.94
C ALA A 15 -19.81 -23.02 -2.57
N ASP A 16 -20.26 -23.78 -3.57
CA ASP A 16 -19.42 -24.66 -4.38
C ASP A 16 -18.87 -23.89 -5.58
N THR A 17 -17.60 -23.49 -5.50
CA THR A 17 -16.94 -22.67 -6.54
C THR A 17 -16.80 -23.37 -7.90
N SER A 18 -17.01 -24.69 -7.97
CA SER A 18 -17.06 -25.44 -9.22
C SER A 18 -18.41 -25.32 -9.94
N LYS A 19 -19.47 -24.91 -9.24
CA LYS A 19 -20.85 -24.83 -9.75
C LYS A 19 -21.30 -23.38 -9.92
N VAL A 20 -20.86 -22.75 -11.01
CA VAL A 20 -21.37 -21.43 -11.40
C VAL A 20 -22.77 -21.56 -11.99
N VAL A 21 -23.76 -20.96 -11.33
CA VAL A 21 -25.17 -20.95 -11.78
C VAL A 21 -25.45 -19.73 -12.64
N ALA A 22 -24.76 -18.61 -12.39
CA ALA A 22 -24.87 -17.41 -13.20
C ALA A 22 -23.57 -16.59 -13.14
N THR A 23 -23.28 -15.88 -14.22
CA THR A 23 -22.19 -14.89 -14.29
C THR A 23 -22.70 -13.61 -14.93
N LYS A 24 -22.38 -12.47 -14.31
CA LYS A 24 -22.61 -11.15 -14.90
C LYS A 24 -21.30 -10.38 -14.93
N THR A 25 -20.88 -9.99 -16.13
CA THR A 25 -19.69 -9.19 -16.39
C THR A 25 -20.08 -7.75 -16.76
N GLY A 26 -19.08 -6.86 -16.87
CA GLY A 26 -19.29 -5.49 -17.33
C GLY A 26 -19.96 -4.58 -16.29
N LEU A 27 -19.94 -4.96 -15.02
CA LEU A 27 -20.56 -4.18 -13.96
C LEU A 27 -19.68 -2.99 -13.58
N LYS A 28 -20.26 -1.79 -13.50
CA LYS A 28 -19.62 -0.62 -12.91
C LYS A 28 -19.99 -0.59 -11.43
N ILE A 29 -19.04 -0.92 -10.56
CA ILE A 29 -19.24 -0.82 -9.09
C ILE A 29 -18.68 0.53 -8.65
N ASN A 30 -19.53 1.35 -8.03
CA ASN A 30 -19.07 2.52 -7.31
C ASN A 30 -18.66 2.11 -5.89
N VAL A 31 -17.36 2.05 -5.62
CA VAL A 31 -16.84 1.79 -4.28
C VAL A 31 -16.66 3.13 -3.58
N ALA A 32 -17.70 3.56 -2.86
CA ALA A 32 -17.66 4.78 -2.08
C ALA A 32 -16.47 4.75 -1.09
N GLY A 33 -15.70 5.82 -1.02
CA GLY A 33 -14.61 5.98 -0.05
C GLY A 33 -13.23 5.42 -0.46
N LEU A 34 -13.09 4.80 -1.63
CA LEU A 34 -11.75 4.38 -2.11
C LEU A 34 -10.88 5.61 -2.44
N THR A 35 -11.47 6.62 -3.08
CA THR A 35 -10.76 7.84 -3.48
C THR A 35 -10.45 8.76 -2.30
N SER A 36 -11.17 8.67 -1.17
CA SER A 36 -10.88 9.48 0.01
C SER A 36 -9.65 9.03 0.79
N ASN A 37 -9.23 7.77 0.60
CA ASN A 37 -8.06 7.20 1.29
C ASN A 37 -6.75 7.41 0.54
N VAL A 38 -6.81 7.81 -0.75
CA VAL A 38 -5.62 8.12 -1.54
C VAL A 38 -5.51 9.64 -1.63
N LYS A 39 -4.55 10.20 -0.89
CA LYS A 39 -4.26 11.64 -0.96
C LYS A 39 -2.99 11.86 -1.78
N ASN A 40 -3.08 12.71 -2.82
CA ASN A 40 -1.92 13.14 -3.60
C ASN A 40 -0.95 14.01 -2.77
N THR A 41 -1.44 14.58 -1.67
CA THR A 41 -0.65 15.43 -0.78
C THR A 41 -1.06 15.14 0.65
N ILE A 42 -0.05 15.05 1.52
CA ILE A 42 -0.22 14.93 2.95
C ILE A 42 0.51 16.11 3.60
N GLU A 43 -0.19 16.86 4.44
CA GLU A 43 0.45 17.86 5.28
C GLU A 43 1.04 17.17 6.50
N VAL A 44 2.33 17.38 6.73
CA VAL A 44 3.04 16.91 7.91
C VAL A 44 3.09 18.06 8.92
N PRO A 45 2.36 18.00 10.05
CA PRO A 45 2.42 19.04 11.07
C PRO A 45 3.85 19.30 11.55
N ALA A 46 4.23 20.57 11.71
CA ALA A 46 5.59 20.99 12.08
C ALA A 46 6.13 20.30 13.36
N LYS A 47 5.25 19.92 14.29
CA LYS A 47 5.62 19.15 15.49
C LYS A 47 6.29 17.81 15.20
N TYR A 48 5.95 17.15 14.08
CA TYR A 48 6.60 15.90 13.67
C TYR A 48 8.00 16.14 13.11
N LEU A 49 8.25 17.32 12.51
CA LEU A 49 9.57 17.74 12.03
C LEU A 49 10.48 18.24 13.15
N ALA A 50 9.92 18.77 14.25
CA ALA A 50 10.69 19.23 15.40
C ALA A 50 11.51 18.08 16.03
N ASN A 51 10.93 16.88 16.10
CA ASN A 51 11.56 15.67 16.63
C ASN A 51 12.32 14.86 15.55
N ALA A 52 12.17 15.20 14.28
CA ALA A 52 12.91 14.60 13.17
C ALA A 52 14.37 15.11 13.05
N LYS A 53 14.88 15.73 14.12
CA LYS A 53 16.25 16.21 14.24
C LYS A 53 17.02 15.28 15.17
N ALA A 54 17.53 14.18 14.64
CA ALA A 54 18.49 13.33 15.36
C ALA A 54 19.85 13.34 14.67
N LYS A 55 20.93 13.10 15.40
CA LYS A 55 22.29 13.00 14.85
C LYS A 55 22.52 11.56 14.40
N GLY A 56 22.76 11.33 13.11
CA GLY A 56 23.08 10.01 12.60
C GLY A 56 22.99 9.91 11.08
N PRO A 57 23.58 8.87 10.48
CA PRO A 57 23.64 8.72 9.02
C PRO A 57 22.26 8.55 8.36
N PHE A 58 21.22 8.18 9.13
CA PHE A 58 19.86 7.95 8.62
C PHE A 58 18.91 9.15 8.76
N THR A 59 19.35 10.23 9.41
CA THR A 59 18.65 11.54 9.40
C THR A 59 19.27 12.54 8.44
N ALA A 60 20.40 12.19 7.84
CA ALA A 60 21.18 13.04 6.97
C ALA A 60 20.55 13.23 5.57
N GLY A 61 19.27 12.92 5.37
CA GLY A 61 18.50 13.27 4.18
C GLY A 61 17.67 14.56 4.31
N VAL A 62 17.53 15.12 5.52
CA VAL A 62 16.70 16.31 5.74
C VAL A 62 17.46 17.62 5.89
N ASN A 63 18.81 17.63 5.94
CA ASN A 63 19.65 18.86 5.86
C ASN A 63 21.20 18.65 5.91
N GLN A 64 21.77 17.46 5.64
CA GLN A 64 23.23 17.24 5.72
C GLN A 64 23.76 16.44 4.53
N VAL A 65 25.02 16.65 4.14
CA VAL A 65 25.71 15.79 3.18
C VAL A 65 26.09 14.49 3.89
N ILE A 66 25.64 13.35 3.38
CA ILE A 66 26.04 12.02 3.88
C ILE A 66 27.44 11.70 3.33
N PRO A 67 28.45 11.37 4.16
CA PRO A 67 29.73 10.85 3.67
C PRO A 67 29.55 9.50 2.97
N PHE A 68 30.32 9.25 1.91
CA PHE A 68 30.19 8.05 1.06
C PHE A 68 30.24 6.73 1.86
N GLU A 69 31.05 6.69 2.91
CA GLU A 69 31.30 5.55 3.78
C GLU A 69 30.08 5.16 4.63
N ALA A 70 29.15 6.10 4.85
CA ALA A 70 27.91 5.87 5.58
C ALA A 70 26.77 5.35 4.70
N PHE A 71 26.92 5.36 3.37
CA PHE A 71 25.94 4.77 2.44
C PHE A 71 25.95 3.24 2.42
N GLY A 72 27.03 2.62 2.90
CA GLY A 72 27.13 1.15 3.05
C GLY A 72 26.74 0.62 4.43
N GLY A 73 26.39 1.51 5.37
CA GLY A 73 25.90 1.13 6.70
C GLY A 73 24.41 0.83 6.68
N ASP A 74 23.98 -0.10 7.52
CA ASP A 74 22.66 -0.75 7.67
C ASP A 74 21.42 0.19 7.67
N GLY A 75 21.17 0.88 6.57
CA GLY A 75 19.98 1.70 6.37
C GLY A 75 19.89 2.38 5.01
N MET A 76 20.74 2.02 4.05
CA MET A 76 20.41 2.13 2.63
C MET A 76 20.25 0.72 2.08
N LEU A 77 19.07 0.41 1.53
CA LEU A 77 18.85 -0.83 0.77
C LEU A 77 19.67 -0.76 -0.53
N THR A 78 20.98 -1.04 -0.47
CA THR A 78 21.74 -1.34 -1.68
C THR A 78 21.28 -2.70 -2.19
N ARG A 79 20.41 -2.68 -3.20
CA ARG A 79 20.14 -3.84 -4.04
C ARG A 79 21.46 -4.22 -4.73
N LEU A 80 22.07 -5.33 -4.32
CA LEU A 80 23.21 -5.93 -5.01
C LEU A 80 22.73 -6.47 -6.38
N LEU A 81 23.43 -6.10 -7.46
CA LEU A 81 23.34 -6.79 -8.75
C LEU A 81 24.25 -8.01 -8.73
#